data_AF-A0A934MDB8-F1
#
_entry.id   AF-A0A934MDB8-F1
#
_cell.length_a   1.000
_cell.length_b   1.000
_cell.length_c   1.000
_cell.angle_alpha   90.00
_cell.angle_beta   90.00
_cell.angle_gamma   90.00
#
_symmetry.space_group_name_H-M   'P 1'
#
loop_
_entity.id
_entity.type
_entity.pdbx_description
1 polymer ?
#
loop_
_entity_poly.entity_id
_entity_poly.type
_entity_poly.pdbx_seq_one_letter_code
_entity_poly.pdbx_strand_id
1 'polypeptide(L)'
;MTDIEPESELDPAMERVRKKLTRLLLVSSAIMGLGFVTVGIAVVYRVSRDTASVPEPAAPVALPIEPGELVAATVSGERLVLTVGGDNPRIEVRRLGDGALTDTFMLARPATPEPPR
;
A
#
# COMPACT_ATOMS: atom_id res chain seq x y z
N MET A 1 60.25 -11.19 -31.95
CA MET A 1 58.80 -11.38 -32.13
C MET A 1 58.05 -10.62 -31.03
N THR A 2 58.06 -9.28 -31.07
CA THR A 2 56.96 -8.43 -30.56
C THR A 2 57.22 -7.04 -31.15
N ASP A 3 56.60 -6.76 -32.29
CA ASP A 3 56.57 -5.43 -32.88
C ASP A 3 55.60 -4.59 -32.05
N ILE A 4 56.10 -3.51 -31.45
CA ILE A 4 55.27 -2.50 -30.78
C ILE A 4 55.14 -1.39 -31.80
N GLU A 5 54.11 -1.48 -32.64
CA GLU A 5 53.81 -0.43 -33.62
C GLU A 5 53.46 0.87 -32.86
N PRO A 6 54.04 2.01 -33.25
CA PRO A 6 53.77 3.29 -32.59
C PRO A 6 52.34 3.73 -32.89
N GLU A 7 51.58 4.01 -31.83
CA GLU A 7 50.23 4.56 -31.86
C GLU A 7 50.17 5.74 -32.84
N SER A 8 49.57 5.51 -34.01
CA SER A 8 49.29 6.57 -34.98
C SER A 8 48.42 7.63 -34.31
N GLU A 9 48.85 8.89 -34.40
CA GLU A 9 48.08 10.06 -33.96
C GLU A 9 46.63 9.88 -34.41
N LEU A 10 45.72 9.77 -33.43
CA LEU A 10 44.29 9.58 -33.63
C LEU A 10 43.81 10.61 -34.65
N ASP A 11 43.47 10.14 -35.85
CA ASP A 11 42.92 10.92 -36.95
C ASP A 11 41.91 11.95 -36.38
N PRO A 12 42.03 13.26 -36.70
CA PRO A 12 41.14 14.31 -36.18
C PRO A 12 39.65 14.03 -36.43
N ALA A 13 39.30 13.13 -37.37
CA ALA A 13 37.95 12.61 -37.52
C ALA A 13 37.51 11.74 -36.32
N MET A 14 38.40 10.91 -35.77
CA MET A 14 38.14 9.96 -34.69
C MET A 14 37.96 10.64 -33.33
N GLU A 15 38.66 11.74 -33.06
CA GLU A 15 38.46 12.52 -31.84
C GLU A 15 37.05 13.14 -31.75
N ARG A 16 36.52 13.61 -32.88
CA ARG A 16 35.16 14.17 -32.96
C ARG A 16 34.10 13.11 -32.67
N VAL A 17 34.30 11.89 -33.18
CA VAL A 17 33.43 10.74 -32.90
C VAL A 17 33.50 10.34 -31.43
N ARG A 18 34.70 10.25 -30.85
CA ARG A 18 34.89 9.94 -29.43
C ARG A 18 34.16 10.94 -28.53
N LYS A 19 34.31 12.25 -28.77
CA LYS A 19 33.58 13.30 -28.04
C LYS A 19 32.05 13.14 -28.15
N LYS A 20 31.55 12.77 -29.33
CA LYS A 20 30.12 12.55 -29.56
C LYS A 20 29.60 11.32 -28.83
N LEU A 21 30.36 10.23 -28.81
CA LEU A 21 30.05 9.01 -28.06
C LEU A 21 30.08 9.25 -26.55
N THR A 22 31.08 9.96 -26.04
CA THR A 22 31.15 10.33 -24.62
C THR A 22 29.96 11.19 -24.22
N ARG A 23 29.61 12.20 -25.04
CA ARG A 23 28.43 13.05 -24.78
C ARG A 23 27.14 12.22 -24.76
N LEU A 24 26.96 11.29 -25.69
CA LEU A 24 25.80 10.40 -25.72
C LEU A 24 25.75 9.47 -24.51
N LEU A 25 26.89 8.88 -24.13
CA LEU A 25 26.98 8.01 -22.95
C LEU A 25 26.63 8.78 -21.67
N LEU A 26 27.12 10.02 -21.55
CA LEU A 26 26.87 10.88 -20.40
C LEU A 26 25.39 11.30 -20.31
N VAL A 27 24.77 11.65 -21.44
CA VAL A 27 23.32 11.95 -21.47
C VAL A 27 22.48 10.72 -21.15
N SER A 28 22.82 9.56 -21.72
CA SER A 28 22.10 8.30 -21.48
C SER A 28 22.17 7.89 -20.01
N SER A 29 23.38 7.87 -19.45
CA SER A 29 23.60 7.54 -18.03
C SER A 29 22.95 8.56 -17.10
N ALA A 30 22.91 9.85 -17.46
CA ALA A 30 22.21 10.86 -16.69
C ALA A 30 20.71 10.59 -16.61
N ILE A 31 20.04 10.28 -17.72
CA ILE A 31 18.60 9.98 -17.73
C ILE A 31 18.30 8.69 -16.95
N MET A 32 19.11 7.64 -17.16
CA MET A 32 18.98 6.37 -16.44
C MET A 32 19.16 6.56 -14.92
N GLY A 33 20.17 7.32 -14.52
CA GLY A 33 20.43 7.65 -13.12
C GLY A 33 19.32 8.50 -12.51
N LEU A 34 18.83 9.50 -13.23
CA LEU A 34 17.73 10.35 -12.78
C LEU A 34 16.45 9.54 -12.56
N GLY A 35 16.13 8.62 -13.47
CA GLY A 35 14.99 7.72 -13.30
C GLY A 35 15.12 6.87 -12.03
N PHE A 36 16.28 6.27 -11.80
CA PHE A 36 16.54 5.47 -10.61
C PHE A 36 16.42 6.28 -9.31
N VAL A 37 17.05 7.45 -9.24
CA VAL A 37 16.97 8.35 -8.07
C VAL A 37 15.53 8.82 -7.83
N THR A 38 14.80 9.15 -8.90
CA THR A 38 13.40 9.59 -8.80
C THR A 38 12.51 8.52 -8.19
N VAL A 39 12.64 7.26 -8.65
CA VAL A 39 11.88 6.14 -8.08
C VAL A 39 12.27 5.89 -6.63
N GLY A 40 13.57 5.94 -6.31
CA GLY A 40 14.04 5.82 -4.93
C GLY A 40 13.40 6.85 -3.99
N ILE A 41 13.37 8.12 -4.41
CA ILE A 41 12.69 9.19 -3.66
C ILE A 41 11.19 8.91 -3.54
N ALA A 42 10.53 8.49 -4.62
CA ALA A 42 9.10 8.21 -4.62
C ALA A 42 8.73 7.09 -3.64
N VAL A 43 9.52 6.01 -3.58
CA VAL A 43 9.30 4.90 -2.64
C VAL A 43 9.50 5.36 -1.21
N VAL A 44 10.61 6.05 -0.91
CA VAL A 44 10.86 6.57 0.44
C VAL A 44 9.75 7.54 0.87
N TYR A 45 9.32 8.42 -0.02
CA TYR A 45 8.22 9.33 0.23
C TYR A 45 6.92 8.60 0.48
N ARG A 46 6.61 7.57 -0.32
CA ARG A 46 5.42 6.74 -0.15
C ARG A 46 5.43 6.02 1.20
N VAL A 47 6.52 5.32 1.52
CA VAL A 47 6.68 4.60 2.80
C VAL A 47 6.64 5.56 3.98
N SER A 48 7.30 6.72 3.89
CA SER A 48 7.31 7.71 4.97
C SER A 48 5.93 8.34 5.17
N ARG A 49 5.15 8.55 4.09
CA ARG A 49 3.75 8.99 4.19
C ARG A 49 2.85 7.93 4.81
N ASP A 50 3.05 6.67 4.47
CA ASP A 50 2.29 5.56 5.07
C ASP A 50 2.71 5.36 6.55
N THR A 51 3.96 5.66 6.91
CA THR A 51 4.50 5.59 8.29
C THR A 51 4.14 6.78 9.16
N ALA A 52 3.99 7.99 8.58
CA ALA A 52 3.47 9.16 9.29
C ALA A 52 2.01 8.97 9.76
N SER A 53 1.33 7.95 9.23
CA SER A 53 0.02 7.50 9.65
C SER A 53 0.05 6.15 10.38
N VAL A 54 1.21 5.61 10.75
CA VAL A 54 1.27 4.43 11.64
C VAL A 54 0.74 4.90 12.99
N PRO A 55 -0.47 4.48 13.38
CA PRO A 55 -0.98 4.78 14.70
C PRO A 55 -0.03 4.10 15.68
N GLU A 56 0.23 4.72 16.83
CA GLU A 56 0.74 3.98 18.00
C GLU A 56 -0.04 2.66 18.13
N PRO A 57 0.58 1.56 18.61
CA PRO A 57 -0.16 0.31 18.84
C PRO A 57 -1.40 0.66 19.67
N ALA A 58 -2.56 0.61 19.00
CA ALA A 58 -3.78 1.16 19.56
C ALA A 58 -4.09 0.40 20.85
N ALA A 59 -4.34 1.14 21.93
CA ALA A 59 -4.82 0.56 23.17
C ALA A 59 -6.05 -0.31 22.85
N PRO A 60 -6.21 -1.49 23.49
CA PRO A 60 -7.33 -2.37 23.21
C PRO A 60 -8.65 -1.62 23.40
N VAL A 61 -9.43 -1.55 22.33
CA VAL A 61 -10.72 -0.86 22.32
C VAL A 61 -11.78 -1.79 22.93
N ALA A 62 -12.39 -1.35 24.03
CA ALA A 62 -13.51 -2.06 24.62
C ALA A 62 -14.79 -1.84 23.79
N LEU A 63 -15.38 -2.95 23.32
CA LEU A 63 -16.64 -2.91 22.59
C LEU A 63 -17.80 -3.18 23.56
N PRO A 64 -18.90 -2.39 23.53
CA PRO A 64 -20.05 -2.58 24.40
C PRO A 64 -20.95 -3.70 23.86
N ILE A 65 -20.40 -4.90 23.69
CA ILE A 65 -21.10 -6.09 23.21
C ILE A 65 -20.81 -7.21 24.21
N GLU A 66 -21.86 -7.93 24.63
CA GLU A 66 -21.67 -9.10 25.47
C GLU A 66 -20.98 -10.22 24.66
N PRO A 67 -19.94 -10.88 25.19
CA PRO A 67 -19.19 -11.89 24.44
C PRO A 67 -20.04 -13.02 23.84
N GLY A 68 -21.17 -13.34 24.47
CA GLY A 68 -22.12 -14.37 24.02
C GLY A 68 -23.07 -13.92 22.91
N GLU A 69 -23.18 -12.62 22.64
CA GLU A 69 -24.02 -12.09 21.57
C GLU A 69 -23.24 -11.90 20.25
N LEU A 70 -21.91 -11.95 20.26
CA LEU A 70 -21.13 -11.79 19.04
C LEU A 70 -21.23 -13.06 18.18
N VAL A 71 -21.91 -12.94 17.03
CA VAL A 71 -22.08 -14.06 16.09
C VAL A 71 -20.97 -14.09 15.06
N ALA A 72 -20.58 -12.93 14.53
CA ALA A 72 -19.53 -12.82 13.53
C ALA A 72 -18.84 -11.45 13.59
N ALA A 73 -17.57 -11.42 13.20
CA ALA A 73 -16.80 -10.19 13.02
C ALA A 73 -16.03 -10.27 11.71
N THR A 74 -16.06 -9.19 10.92
CA THR A 74 -15.26 -9.06 9.71
C THR A 74 -14.66 -7.66 9.61
N VAL A 75 -13.48 -7.57 9.02
CA VAL A 75 -12.74 -6.31 8.88
C VAL A 75 -12.55 -6.00 7.40
N SER A 76 -12.87 -4.77 7.02
CA SER A 76 -12.66 -4.26 5.66
C SER A 76 -12.13 -2.83 5.73
N GLY A 77 -10.82 -2.69 5.48
CA GLY A 77 -10.11 -1.42 5.63
C GLY A 77 -10.25 -0.86 7.06
N GLU A 78 -10.77 0.35 7.18
CA GLU A 78 -11.00 1.02 8.48
C GLU A 78 -12.34 0.65 9.14
N ARG A 79 -13.10 -0.29 8.57
CA ARG A 79 -14.41 -0.70 9.08
C ARG A 79 -14.35 -2.10 9.69
N LEU A 80 -14.90 -2.20 10.89
CA LEU A 80 -15.18 -3.43 11.61
C LEU A 80 -16.69 -3.66 11.54
N VAL A 81 -17.13 -4.75 10.92
CA VAL A 81 -18.54 -5.13 10.86
C VAL A 81 -18.78 -6.27 11.83
N LEU A 82 -19.69 -6.07 12.77
CA LEU A 82 -20.03 -7.02 13.82
C LEU A 82 -21.49 -7.46 13.66
N THR A 83 -21.71 -8.75 13.56
CA THR A 83 -23.05 -9.33 13.64
C THR A 83 -23.32 -9.68 15.09
N VAL A 84 -24.25 -8.95 15.71
CA VAL A 84 -24.67 -9.14 17.09
C VAL A 84 -26.02 -9.87 17.10
N GLY A 85 -26.07 -11.01 17.76
CA GLY A 85 -27.26 -11.80 18.01
C GLY A 85 -27.96 -11.38 19.30
N GLY A 86 -28.59 -12.34 19.99
CA GLY A 86 -29.32 -12.09 21.23
C GLY A 86 -30.78 -11.70 21.00
N ASP A 87 -31.33 -10.95 21.96
CA ASP A 87 -32.73 -10.54 21.96
C ASP A 87 -33.04 -9.51 20.85
N ASN A 88 -32.05 -8.71 20.47
CA ASN A 88 -32.15 -7.70 19.42
C ASN A 88 -31.05 -7.88 18.36
N PRO A 89 -31.26 -8.82 17.41
CA PRO A 89 -30.26 -9.13 16.40
C PRO A 89 -30.04 -7.93 15.47
N ARG A 90 -28.77 -7.56 15.26
CA ARG A 90 -28.37 -6.39 14.47
C ARG A 90 -26.97 -6.55 13.91
N ILE A 91 -26.66 -5.77 12.88
CA ILE A 91 -25.32 -5.62 12.34
C ILE A 91 -24.83 -4.22 12.73
N GLU A 92 -23.71 -4.16 13.43
CA GLU A 92 -23.05 -2.91 13.79
C GLU A 92 -21.84 -2.70 12.89
N VAL A 93 -21.76 -1.53 12.25
CA VAL A 93 -20.56 -1.09 11.53
C VAL A 93 -19.83 -0.11 12.42
N ARG A 94 -18.62 -0.47 12.83
CA ARG A 94 -17.75 0.32 13.69
C ARG A 94 -16.49 0.72 12.94
N ARG A 95 -15.87 1.81 13.36
CA ARG A 95 -14.53 2.14 12.89
C ARG A 95 -13.51 1.30 13.66
N LEU A 96 -12.53 0.75 12.94
CA LEU A 96 -11.53 -0.15 13.51
C LEU A 96 -10.59 0.56 14.51
N GLY A 97 -10.26 1.83 14.26
CA GLY A 97 -9.29 2.58 15.07
C GLY A 97 -9.76 2.96 16.48
N ASP A 98 -11.05 3.25 16.66
CA ASP A 98 -11.62 3.73 17.93
C ASP A 98 -12.83 2.90 18.41
N GLY A 99 -13.29 1.92 17.61
CA GLY A 99 -14.49 1.13 17.87
C GLY A 99 -15.79 1.94 17.81
N ALA A 100 -15.74 3.19 17.33
CA ALA A 100 -16.89 4.06 17.27
C ALA A 100 -17.96 3.49 16.34
N LEU A 101 -19.19 3.40 16.83
CA LEU A 101 -20.34 2.95 16.06
C LEU A 101 -20.63 3.97 14.96
N THR A 102 -20.54 3.52 13.71
CA THR A 102 -20.81 4.33 12.52
C THR A 102 -22.21 4.07 12.00
N ASP A 103 -22.63 2.81 11.97
CA ASP A 103 -23.94 2.41 11.45
C ASP A 103 -24.50 1.21 12.21
N THR A 104 -25.81 1.05 12.19
CA THR A 104 -26.51 -0.07 12.81
C THR A 104 -27.69 -0.48 11.95
N PHE A 105 -27.68 -1.74 11.53
CA PHE A 105 -28.75 -2.36 10.76
C PHE A 105 -29.48 -3.36 11.65
N MET A 106 -30.77 -3.14 11.89
CA MET A 106 -31.58 -4.11 12.62
C MET A 106 -31.88 -5.31 11.72
N LEU A 107 -31.67 -6.52 12.26
CA LEU A 107 -32.02 -7.75 11.55
C LEU A 107 -33.45 -8.12 11.91
N ALA A 108 -34.33 -8.15 10.91
CA ALA A 108 -35.63 -8.75 11.09
C ALA A 108 -35.45 -10.25 11.37
N ARG A 109 -35.93 -10.74 12.52
CA ARG A 109 -36.02 -12.19 12.76
C ARG A 109 -36.89 -12.76 11.63
N PRO A 110 -36.40 -13.73 10.83
CA PRO A 110 -37.21 -14.31 9.77
C PRO A 110 -38.49 -14.87 10.39
N ALA A 111 -39.65 -14.46 9.87
CA ALA A 111 -40.93 -15.02 10.29
C ALA A 111 -40.86 -16.54 10.12
N THR A 112 -41.01 -17.29 11.21
CA THR A 112 -41.13 -18.74 11.13
C THR A 112 -42.31 -19.04 10.21
N PRO A 113 -42.13 -19.73 9.07
CA PRO A 113 -43.25 -20.11 8.23
C PRO A 113 -44.19 -20.98 9.06
N GLU A 114 -45.42 -20.51 9.27
CA GLU A 114 -46.47 -21.25 9.97
C GLU A 114 -46.70 -22.57 9.22
N PRO A 115 -46.67 -23.73 9.90
CA PRO A 115 -46.89 -25.00 9.23
C PRO A 115 -48.31 -25.02 8.64
N PRO A 116 -48.50 -25.50 7.40
CA PRO A 116 -49.83 -25.66 6.83
C PRO A 116 -50.63 -26.62 7.72
N ARG A 117 -51.84 -26.17 8.12
CA ARG A 117 -52.80 -26.97 8.89
C ARG A 117 -53.30 -28.17 8.10
#